data_AF-I2Q4Y5-F1
#
_entry.id   AF-I2Q4Y5-F1
#
_cell.length_a   1.000
_cell.length_b   1.000
_cell.length_c   1.000
_cell.angle_alpha   90.00
_cell.angle_beta   90.00
_cell.angle_gamma   90.00
#
_symmetry.space_group_name_H-M   'P 1'
#
loop_
_entity.id
_entity.type
_entity.pdbx_description
1 polymer ?
#
loop_
_entity_poly.entity_id
_entity_poly.type
_entity_poly.pdbx_seq_one_letter_code
_entity_poly.pdbx_strand_id
1 'polypeptide(L)'
;MDAVERRAEKRVHPPGDALLDFALWPADPLPPARLPLSALGPPAACRQCGQHLELADVAAIGIGLRLSGAPDILVPLAEAPALFVYLKLRDYRSHPSTDTLSFFFLAENVRAETIRGGLRFGLRLLRLGRGSTFEKALEFLDVSRFGARELTVWIDAVAREGQRQATGMGHGLDLDELLFEPELAASGDAHKDGE
;
A
#
# COMPACT_ATOMS: atom_id res chain seq x y z
N MET A 1 20.16 -9.66 19.94
CA MET A 1 19.92 -8.56 18.98
C MET A 1 20.21 -9.14 17.61
N ASP A 2 19.18 -9.74 17.00
CA ASP A 2 19.34 -10.61 15.83
C ASP A 2 19.41 -9.80 14.54
N ALA A 3 20.29 -10.23 13.64
CA ALA A 3 20.56 -9.65 12.32
C ALA A 3 19.35 -9.67 11.35
N VAL A 4 18.15 -10.00 11.84
CA VAL A 4 16.87 -10.01 11.11
C VAL A 4 16.20 -8.62 11.11
N GLU A 5 16.62 -7.69 11.98
CA GLU A 5 16.01 -6.35 12.16
C GLU A 5 16.35 -5.29 11.09
N ARG A 6 17.04 -5.64 9.99
CA ARG A 6 17.44 -4.66 8.95
C ARG A 6 17.11 -5.03 7.52
N ARG A 7 16.05 -5.81 7.27
CA ARG A 7 15.34 -5.59 6.01
C ARG A 7 14.69 -4.22 6.15
N ALA A 8 15.32 -3.20 5.58
CA ALA A 8 14.66 -1.92 5.30
C ALA A 8 13.32 -2.29 4.68
N GLU A 9 12.25 -2.12 5.45
CA GLU A 9 10.94 -2.58 5.05
C GLU A 9 10.61 -1.85 3.76
N LYS A 10 10.43 -2.60 2.66
CA LYS A 10 10.25 -2.03 1.33
C LYS A 10 9.08 -1.07 1.39
N ARG A 11 9.39 0.23 1.29
CA ARG A 11 8.44 1.31 1.31
C ARG A 11 8.31 1.85 -0.10
N VAL A 12 7.09 1.90 -0.59
CA VAL A 12 6.78 2.44 -1.92
C VAL A 12 6.01 3.74 -1.76
N HIS A 13 6.21 4.65 -2.71
CA HIS A 13 5.42 5.86 -2.87
C HIS A 13 4.41 5.60 -3.99
N PRO A 14 3.12 5.36 -3.67
CA PRO A 14 2.13 5.05 -4.69
C PRO A 14 1.91 6.23 -5.65
N PRO A 15 1.51 5.96 -6.91
CA PRO A 15 1.05 6.99 -7.82
C PRO A 15 -0.11 7.82 -7.24
N GLY A 16 -0.27 9.07 -7.68
CA GLY A 16 -1.32 9.95 -7.17
C GLY A 16 -2.75 9.45 -7.41
N ASP A 17 -2.94 8.53 -8.36
CA ASP A 17 -4.24 7.91 -8.66
C ASP A 17 -4.46 6.56 -7.94
N ALA A 18 -3.51 6.14 -7.10
CA ALA A 18 -3.57 4.85 -6.41
C ALA A 18 -4.72 4.77 -5.40
N LEU A 19 -5.02 5.88 -4.71
CA LEU A 19 -6.12 5.96 -3.75
C LEU A 19 -7.40 6.43 -4.42
N LEU A 20 -8.39 5.54 -4.51
CA LEU A 20 -9.69 5.82 -5.10
C LEU A 20 -10.68 6.37 -4.08
N ASP A 21 -10.70 5.80 -2.87
CA ASP A 21 -11.62 6.18 -1.81
C ASP A 21 -11.03 5.90 -0.42
N PHE A 22 -11.53 6.58 0.60
CA PHE A 22 -11.09 6.39 1.99
C PHE A 22 -12.15 6.79 3.01
N ALA A 23 -12.01 6.21 4.21
CA ALA A 23 -12.71 6.66 5.40
C ALA A 23 -11.88 6.36 6.66
N LEU A 24 -11.92 7.27 7.64
CA LEU A 24 -11.17 7.19 8.89
C LEU A 24 -12.10 7.33 10.10
N TRP A 25 -11.88 6.53 11.12
CA TRP A 25 -12.54 6.64 12.42
C TRP A 25 -11.50 6.60 13.55
N PRO A 26 -11.61 7.48 14.57
CA PRO A 26 -10.91 7.30 15.84
C PRO A 26 -11.20 5.93 16.43
N ALA A 27 -10.16 5.27 16.96
CA ALA A 27 -10.29 3.94 17.55
C ALA A 27 -9.38 3.77 18.77
N ASP A 28 -9.64 2.71 19.53
CA ASP A 28 -8.72 2.18 20.54
C ASP A 28 -7.78 1.16 19.89
N PRO A 29 -6.48 1.11 20.25
CA PRO A 29 -5.53 0.12 19.73
C PRO A 29 -5.90 -1.32 20.09
N LEU A 30 -6.74 -1.55 21.11
CA LEU A 30 -7.24 -2.86 21.47
C LEU A 30 -8.49 -3.19 20.60
N PRO A 31 -8.37 -4.08 19.59
CA PRO A 31 -9.50 -4.42 18.75
C PRO A 31 -10.58 -5.17 19.55
N PRO A 32 -11.86 -4.90 19.32
CA PRO A 32 -12.89 -5.83 19.75
C PRO A 32 -12.73 -7.15 18.98
N ALA A 33 -13.11 -8.28 19.61
CA ALA A 33 -13.10 -9.58 18.93
C ALA A 33 -13.95 -9.57 17.64
N ARG A 34 -14.99 -8.75 17.63
CA ARG A 34 -15.90 -8.53 16.51
C ARG A 34 -16.42 -7.10 16.54
N LEU A 35 -16.52 -6.45 15.39
CA LEU A 35 -17.03 -5.09 15.26
C LEU A 35 -18.30 -5.08 14.39
N PRO A 36 -19.50 -4.94 14.99
CA PRO A 36 -20.72 -4.72 14.23
C PRO A 36 -20.60 -3.45 13.38
N LEU A 37 -21.09 -3.47 12.13
CA LEU A 37 -21.00 -2.29 11.25
C LEU A 37 -21.75 -1.08 11.81
N SER A 38 -22.83 -1.29 12.56
CA SER A 38 -23.57 -0.23 13.25
C SER A 38 -22.74 0.48 14.33
N ALA A 39 -21.74 -0.19 14.91
CA ALA A 39 -20.90 0.36 15.96
C ALA A 39 -19.80 1.29 15.44
N LEU A 40 -19.49 1.27 14.13
CA LEU A 40 -18.54 2.21 13.52
C LEU A 40 -19.06 3.64 13.52
N GLY A 41 -20.38 3.83 13.34
CA GLY A 41 -20.95 5.14 13.11
C GLY A 41 -20.40 5.83 11.85
N PRO A 42 -20.67 7.13 11.67
CA PRO A 42 -20.13 7.89 10.55
C PRO A 42 -18.60 8.08 10.68
N PRO A 43 -17.85 8.08 9.56
CA PRO A 43 -16.43 8.38 9.60
C PRO A 43 -16.16 9.83 10.02
N ALA A 44 -15.07 10.04 10.75
CA ALA A 44 -14.60 11.37 11.10
C ALA A 44 -14.03 12.12 9.88
N ALA A 45 -13.41 11.40 8.94
CA ALA A 45 -12.97 11.96 7.66
C ALA A 45 -13.21 10.97 6.53
N CYS A 46 -13.74 11.45 5.41
CA CYS A 46 -14.03 10.61 4.25
C CYS A 46 -13.96 11.39 2.94
N ARG A 47 -13.78 10.70 1.80
CA ARG A 47 -13.77 11.37 0.49
C ARG A 47 -15.12 12.02 0.15
N GLN A 48 -16.22 11.33 0.46
CA GLN A 48 -17.59 11.81 0.21
C GLN A 48 -17.94 13.04 1.04
N CYS A 49 -17.24 13.21 2.16
CA CYS A 49 -17.37 14.32 3.09
C CYS A 49 -16.55 15.56 2.64
N GLY A 50 -15.85 15.46 1.50
CA GLY A 50 -15.07 16.55 0.90
C GLY A 50 -13.61 16.64 1.39
N GLN A 51 -13.14 15.70 2.22
CA GLN A 51 -11.73 15.66 2.61
C GLN A 51 -10.86 15.00 1.54
N HIS A 52 -9.59 15.37 1.54
CA HIS A 52 -8.58 14.80 0.65
C HIS A 52 -7.53 14.05 1.46
N LEU A 53 -7.33 12.77 1.13
CA LEU A 53 -6.28 11.93 1.70
C LEU A 53 -5.28 11.58 0.61
N GLU A 54 -4.00 11.65 0.94
CA GLU A 54 -2.89 11.19 0.11
C GLU A 54 -2.19 10.03 0.82
N LEU A 55 -1.91 8.95 0.08
CA LEU A 55 -1.01 7.89 0.51
C LEU A 55 0.42 8.35 0.26
N ALA A 56 1.07 8.90 1.30
CA ALA A 56 2.43 9.39 1.19
C ALA A 56 3.41 8.24 0.93
N ASP A 57 3.21 7.13 1.63
CA ASP A 57 4.01 5.92 1.47
C ASP A 57 3.30 4.69 2.05
N VAL A 58 3.70 3.50 1.62
CA VAL A 58 3.12 2.22 2.05
C VAL A 58 4.23 1.18 2.23
N ALA A 59 4.18 0.47 3.35
CA ALA A 59 5.02 -0.67 3.69
C ALA A 59 4.13 -1.85 4.17
N ALA A 60 4.71 -3.03 4.38
CA ALA A 60 3.93 -4.22 4.73
C ALA A 60 3.19 -4.07 6.08
N ILE A 61 3.84 -3.45 7.08
CA ILE A 61 3.28 -3.24 8.43
C ILE A 61 2.92 -1.79 8.73
N GLY A 62 3.01 -0.87 7.77
CA GLY A 62 2.78 0.54 8.05
C GLY A 62 2.41 1.38 6.83
N ILE A 63 1.71 2.48 7.08
CA ILE A 63 1.21 3.39 6.06
C ILE A 63 1.46 4.84 6.50
N GLY A 64 2.01 5.64 5.60
CA GLY A 64 2.10 7.09 5.72
C GLY A 64 0.91 7.76 5.04
N LEU A 65 0.17 8.58 5.78
CA LEU A 65 -0.99 9.32 5.26
C LEU A 65 -0.80 10.83 5.39
N ARG A 66 -1.39 11.58 4.46
CA ARG A 66 -1.56 13.02 4.59
C ARG A 66 -3.02 13.39 4.35
N LEU A 67 -3.68 13.91 5.39
CA LEU A 67 -5.07 14.34 5.34
C LEU A 67 -5.13 15.87 5.29
N SER A 68 -5.90 16.41 4.36
CA SER A 68 -6.25 17.83 4.31
C SER A 68 -7.65 18.02 4.86
N GLY A 69 -7.84 19.00 5.74
CA GLY A 69 -9.12 19.24 6.39
C GLY A 69 -9.10 20.43 7.36
N ALA A 70 -10.27 20.75 7.89
CA ALA A 70 -10.42 21.78 8.92
C ALA A 70 -10.01 21.23 10.31
N PRO A 71 -9.54 22.09 11.23
CA PRO A 71 -8.99 21.65 12.53
C PRO A 71 -9.94 20.79 13.37
N ASP A 72 -11.24 21.07 13.33
CA ASP A 72 -12.30 20.31 14.01
C ASP A 72 -12.35 18.83 13.60
N ILE A 73 -11.96 18.51 12.36
CA ILE A 73 -11.81 17.15 11.85
C ILE A 73 -10.43 16.57 12.19
N LEU A 74 -9.38 17.40 12.09
CA LEU A 74 -8.00 16.94 12.22
C LEU A 74 -7.62 16.63 13.68
N VAL A 75 -8.05 17.44 14.66
CA VAL A 75 -7.66 17.28 16.06
C VAL A 75 -8.09 15.92 16.63
N PRO A 76 -9.37 15.48 16.50
CA PRO A 76 -9.78 14.18 17.03
C PRO A 76 -9.02 13.00 16.42
N LEU A 77 -8.65 13.09 15.13
CA LEU A 77 -7.87 12.06 14.47
C LEU A 77 -6.40 12.07 14.92
N ALA A 78 -5.83 13.25 15.19
CA ALA A 78 -4.46 13.39 15.67
C ALA A 78 -4.28 12.84 17.09
N GLU A 79 -5.29 13.04 17.95
CA GLU A 79 -5.28 12.62 19.36
C GLU A 79 -5.66 11.13 19.54
N ALA A 80 -6.27 10.51 18.53
CA ALA A 80 -6.65 9.11 18.59
C ALA A 80 -5.40 8.20 18.66
N PRO A 81 -5.32 7.27 19.63
CA PRO A 81 -4.19 6.35 19.76
C PRO A 81 -4.15 5.31 18.61
N ALA A 82 -5.30 5.03 18.00
CA ALA A 82 -5.42 4.21 16.82
C ALA A 82 -6.54 4.73 15.92
N LEU A 83 -6.56 4.25 14.68
CA LEU A 83 -7.58 4.55 13.70
C LEU A 83 -8.11 3.26 13.08
N PHE A 84 -9.42 3.20 12.84
CA PHE A 84 -9.93 2.36 11.77
C PHE A 84 -9.72 3.08 10.44
N VAL A 85 -9.15 2.36 9.47
CA VAL A 85 -8.73 2.91 8.19
C VAL A 85 -9.33 2.07 7.08
N TYR A 86 -10.27 2.63 6.34
CA TYR A 86 -10.74 2.07 5.08
C TYR A 86 -9.98 2.71 3.92
N LEU A 87 -9.42 1.87 3.04
CA LEU A 87 -8.75 2.29 1.80
C LEU A 87 -9.31 1.50 0.63
N LYS A 88 -9.75 2.21 -0.41
CA LYS A 88 -10.01 1.63 -1.72
C LYS A 88 -8.90 2.03 -2.68
N LEU A 89 -8.14 1.06 -3.12
CA LEU A 89 -6.96 1.24 -3.97
C LEU A 89 -7.25 0.76 -5.39
N ARG A 90 -6.63 1.39 -6.38
CA ARG A 90 -6.50 0.80 -7.71
C ARG A 90 -5.64 -0.46 -7.61
N ASP A 91 -6.05 -1.54 -8.26
CA ASP A 91 -5.20 -2.71 -8.39
C ASP A 91 -4.12 -2.46 -9.45
N TYR A 92 -2.85 -2.73 -9.17
CA TYR A 92 -1.76 -2.59 -10.16
C TYR A 92 -1.23 -3.95 -10.64
N ARG A 93 -1.85 -5.06 -10.24
CA ARG A 93 -1.37 -6.42 -10.56
C ARG A 93 -1.61 -6.83 -12.02
N SER A 94 -2.63 -6.27 -12.66
CA SER A 94 -2.97 -6.42 -14.08
C SER A 94 -2.81 -5.08 -14.79
N HIS A 95 -2.35 -5.06 -16.05
CA HIS A 95 -2.33 -3.83 -16.86
C HIS A 95 -2.99 -4.11 -18.21
N PRO A 96 -3.97 -3.29 -18.64
CA PRO A 96 -4.60 -2.19 -17.91
C PRO A 96 -5.49 -2.70 -16.76
N SER A 97 -5.45 -2.06 -15.59
CA SER A 97 -6.30 -2.42 -14.45
C SER A 97 -7.51 -1.51 -14.32
N THR A 98 -8.69 -2.15 -14.34
CA THR A 98 -9.96 -1.57 -13.87
C THR A 98 -10.35 -2.04 -12.48
N ASP A 99 -9.58 -2.96 -11.90
CA ASP A 99 -9.93 -3.62 -10.64
C ASP A 99 -9.52 -2.77 -9.44
N THR A 100 -10.16 -3.04 -8.31
CA THR A 100 -9.91 -2.31 -7.06
C THR A 100 -9.69 -3.26 -5.90
N LEU A 101 -8.82 -2.86 -4.98
CA LEU A 101 -8.59 -3.54 -3.72
C LEU A 101 -9.20 -2.71 -2.59
N SER A 102 -9.93 -3.36 -1.70
CA SER A 102 -10.49 -2.71 -0.51
C SER A 102 -9.85 -3.29 0.74
N PHE A 103 -9.31 -2.42 1.58
CA PHE A 103 -8.73 -2.77 2.85
C PHE A 103 -9.45 -2.05 3.98
N PHE A 104 -9.62 -2.75 5.09
CA PHE A 104 -10.07 -2.18 6.35
C PHE A 104 -9.07 -2.57 7.42
N PHE A 105 -8.39 -1.61 8.02
CA PHE A 105 -7.38 -1.86 9.04
C PHE A 105 -7.78 -1.25 10.38
N LEU A 106 -7.38 -1.89 11.46
CA LEU A 106 -7.05 -1.18 12.70
C LEU A 106 -5.55 -0.87 12.68
N ALA A 107 -5.20 0.39 12.81
CA ALA A 107 -3.82 0.83 12.79
C ALA A 107 -3.51 1.75 13.97
N GLU A 108 -2.40 1.50 14.65
CA GLU A 108 -1.88 2.35 15.71
C GLU A 108 -1.33 3.64 15.12
N ASN A 109 -1.66 4.76 15.76
CA ASN A 109 -1.12 6.05 15.42
C ASN A 109 0.26 6.22 16.08
N VAL A 110 1.32 5.90 15.34
CA VAL A 110 2.71 5.99 15.86
C VAL A 110 3.29 7.40 15.74
N ARG A 111 2.71 8.23 14.86
CA ARG A 111 3.09 9.62 14.68
C ARG A 111 1.93 10.40 14.08
N ALA A 112 1.55 11.48 14.74
CA ALA A 112 0.67 12.50 14.19
C ALA A 112 1.37 13.86 14.23
N GLU A 113 1.45 14.52 13.08
CA GLU A 113 2.10 15.83 12.94
C GLU A 113 1.17 16.78 12.20
N THR A 114 0.73 17.85 12.87
CA THR A 114 -0.01 18.93 12.22
C THR A 114 0.92 19.69 11.28
N ILE A 115 0.49 19.82 10.03
CA ILE A 115 1.20 20.57 8.99
C ILE A 115 0.29 21.71 8.49
N ARG A 116 0.85 22.65 7.72
CA ARG A 116 0.05 23.74 7.16
C ARG A 116 -1.11 23.19 6.32
N GLY A 117 -2.34 23.37 6.80
CA GLY A 117 -3.57 22.95 6.13
C GLY A 117 -3.88 21.45 6.20
N GLY A 118 -3.23 20.69 7.09
CA GLY A 118 -3.46 19.25 7.15
C GLY A 118 -2.78 18.53 8.33
N LEU A 119 -2.86 17.22 8.27
CA LEU A 119 -2.32 16.29 9.26
C LEU A 119 -1.54 15.19 8.54
N ARG A 120 -0.33 14.93 9.00
CA ARG A 120 0.48 13.79 8.54
C ARG A 120 0.44 12.69 9.59
N PHE A 121 0.11 11.48 9.15
CA PHE A 121 0.12 10.27 9.98
C PHE A 121 1.25 9.35 9.57
N GLY A 122 1.90 8.76 10.56
CA GLY A 122 2.54 7.45 10.45
C GLY A 122 1.66 6.44 11.18
N LEU A 123 1.18 5.43 10.47
CA LEU A 123 0.34 4.39 11.03
C LEU A 123 1.05 3.03 11.00
N ARG A 124 0.96 2.28 12.10
CA ARG A 124 1.38 0.88 12.16
C ARG A 124 0.16 -0.04 12.10
N LEU A 125 0.12 -0.95 11.14
CA LEU A 125 -0.99 -1.87 10.96
C LEU A 125 -1.01 -2.91 12.09
N LEU A 126 -2.14 -3.03 12.79
CA LEU A 126 -2.33 -3.99 13.87
C LEU A 126 -3.21 -5.16 13.44
N ARG A 127 -4.34 -4.85 12.79
CA ARG A 127 -5.34 -5.82 12.37
C ARG A 127 -5.86 -5.54 10.97
N LEU A 128 -6.14 -6.59 10.22
CA LEU A 128 -6.90 -6.55 8.98
C LEU A 128 -8.34 -7.00 9.25
N GLY A 129 -9.31 -6.14 8.96
CA GLY A 129 -10.73 -6.43 9.01
C GLY A 129 -11.18 -7.24 7.79
N ARG A 130 -12.01 -8.24 8.04
CA ARG A 130 -12.73 -9.04 7.04
C ARG A 130 -14.22 -9.01 7.34
N GLY A 131 -15.04 -8.86 6.30
CA GLY A 131 -16.48 -8.99 6.46
C GLY A 131 -16.85 -10.41 6.89
N SER A 132 -17.69 -10.53 7.91
CA SER A 132 -18.31 -11.80 8.26
C SER A 132 -19.28 -12.23 7.16
N THR A 133 -19.26 -13.52 6.81
CA THR A 133 -20.19 -14.12 5.84
C THR A 133 -21.60 -14.33 6.41
N PHE A 134 -21.73 -14.35 7.73
CA PHE A 134 -22.98 -14.71 8.42
C PHE A 134 -23.72 -13.50 9.00
N GLU A 135 -23.03 -12.39 9.21
CA GLU A 135 -23.57 -11.21 9.90
C GLU A 135 -22.98 -9.90 9.37
N LYS A 136 -23.66 -8.78 9.61
CA LYS A 136 -23.18 -7.42 9.28
C LYS A 136 -22.12 -6.94 10.27
N ALA A 137 -20.98 -7.62 10.30
CA ALA A 137 -19.87 -7.33 11.21
C ALA A 137 -18.51 -7.55 10.54
N LEU A 138 -17.48 -6.96 11.15
CA LEU A 138 -16.08 -7.15 10.81
C LEU A 138 -15.41 -8.07 11.85
N GLU A 139 -14.57 -8.96 11.35
CA GLU A 139 -13.67 -9.82 12.12
C GLU A 139 -12.23 -9.43 11.83
N PHE A 140 -11.36 -9.51 12.83
CA PHE A 140 -10.00 -8.98 12.73
C PHE A 140 -8.94 -10.08 12.76
N LEU A 141 -8.03 -10.02 11.80
CA LEU A 141 -6.83 -10.86 11.73
C LEU A 141 -5.61 -10.08 12.17
N ASP A 142 -4.74 -10.71 12.97
CA ASP A 142 -3.45 -10.12 13.37
C ASP A 142 -2.51 -10.01 12.16
N VAL A 143 -2.11 -8.77 11.86
CA VAL A 143 -1.13 -8.46 10.81
C VAL A 143 0.07 -7.66 11.34
N SER A 144 0.18 -7.51 12.66
CA SER A 144 1.15 -6.62 13.33
C SER A 144 2.62 -6.96 13.13
N ARG A 145 2.90 -8.21 12.73
CA ARG A 145 4.25 -8.76 12.51
C ARG A 145 4.62 -8.94 11.05
N PHE A 146 3.66 -9.31 10.20
CA PHE A 146 3.92 -9.76 8.82
C PHE A 146 3.19 -8.94 7.75
N GLY A 147 2.31 -8.02 8.16
CA GLY A 147 1.47 -7.27 7.24
C GLY A 147 0.35 -8.10 6.64
N ALA A 148 -0.46 -7.46 5.78
CA ALA A 148 -1.47 -8.14 4.98
C ALA A 148 -0.84 -8.64 3.68
N ARG A 149 -1.02 -9.93 3.38
CA ARG A 149 -0.47 -10.56 2.16
C ARG A 149 -0.85 -9.78 0.90
N GLU A 150 -2.13 -9.43 0.78
CA GLU A 150 -2.67 -8.72 -0.38
C GLU A 150 -2.06 -7.32 -0.52
N LEU A 151 -1.77 -6.65 0.59
CA LEU A 151 -1.07 -5.36 0.59
C LEU A 151 0.38 -5.52 0.12
N THR A 152 1.09 -6.54 0.59
CA THR A 152 2.47 -6.84 0.14
C THR A 152 2.54 -7.10 -1.36
N VAL A 153 1.60 -7.90 -1.89
CA VAL A 153 1.52 -8.15 -3.34
C VAL A 153 1.23 -6.86 -4.11
N TRP A 154 0.37 -6.00 -3.57
CA TRP A 154 0.08 -4.70 -4.17
C TRP A 154 1.29 -3.77 -4.16
N ILE A 155 2.05 -3.70 -3.05
CA ILE A 155 3.32 -2.95 -2.96
C ILE A 155 4.30 -3.40 -4.04
N ASP A 156 4.43 -4.71 -4.26
CA ASP A 156 5.30 -5.23 -5.31
C ASP A 156 4.82 -4.89 -6.73
N ALA A 157 3.51 -4.88 -6.95
CA ALA A 157 2.93 -4.47 -8.23
C ALA A 157 3.16 -2.97 -8.50
N VAL A 158 2.95 -2.11 -7.51
CA VAL A 158 3.23 -0.67 -7.59
C VAL A 158 4.70 -0.41 -7.90
N ALA A 159 5.62 -1.09 -7.22
CA ALA A 159 7.05 -0.96 -7.48
C ALA A 159 7.43 -1.35 -8.91
N ARG A 160 6.86 -2.45 -9.43
CA ARG A 160 7.08 -2.90 -10.82
C ARG A 160 6.51 -1.91 -11.84
N GLU A 161 5.33 -1.34 -11.58
CA GLU A 161 4.73 -0.34 -12.45
C GLU A 161 5.58 0.94 -12.51
N GLY A 162 6.06 1.42 -11.37
CA GLY A 162 6.97 2.56 -11.31
C GLY A 162 8.27 2.33 -12.11
N GLN A 163 8.81 1.11 -12.06
CA GLN A 163 9.96 0.73 -12.88
C GLN A 163 9.65 0.75 -14.38
N ARG A 164 8.51 0.16 -14.80
CA ARG A 164 8.08 0.18 -16.22
C ARG A 164 7.92 1.59 -16.76
N GLN A 165 7.36 2.50 -15.97
CA GLN A 165 7.20 3.89 -16.35
C GLN A 165 8.55 4.61 -16.47
N ALA A 166 9.49 4.33 -15.55
CA ALA A 166 10.81 4.96 -15.55
C ALA A 166 11.73 4.50 -16.69
N THR A 167 11.65 3.22 -17.09
CA THR A 167 12.47 2.67 -18.18
C THR A 167 11.88 2.88 -19.57
N GLY A 168 10.64 3.36 -19.67
CA GLY A 168 9.84 3.23 -20.88
C GLY A 168 9.51 1.76 -21.18
N MET A 169 8.60 1.49 -22.12
CA MET A 169 8.42 0.16 -22.70
C MET A 169 9.65 -0.16 -23.57
N GLY A 170 10.78 -0.44 -22.93
CA GLY A 170 11.91 -1.04 -23.61
C GLY A 170 11.45 -2.40 -24.11
N HIS A 171 11.50 -2.59 -25.43
CA HIS A 171 11.43 -3.92 -26.00
C HIS A 171 12.52 -4.73 -25.30
N GLY A 172 12.14 -5.88 -24.73
CA GLY A 172 13.12 -6.78 -24.13
C GLY A 172 14.22 -7.09 -25.15
N LEU A 173 15.40 -7.46 -24.66
CA LEU A 173 16.48 -7.92 -25.52
C LEU A 173 15.98 -9.14 -26.30
N ASP A 174 15.70 -8.95 -27.60
CA ASP A 174 15.36 -10.04 -28.50
C ASP A 174 16.66 -10.76 -28.87
N LEU A 175 16.94 -11.83 -28.12
CA LEU A 175 18.14 -12.63 -28.33
C LEU A 175 18.10 -13.36 -29.67
N ASP A 176 16.92 -13.56 -30.28
CA ASP A 176 16.85 -14.18 -31.59
C ASP A 176 17.46 -13.22 -32.63
N GLU A 177 17.10 -11.93 -32.64
CA GLU A 177 17.76 -10.93 -33.50
C GLU A 177 19.27 -10.78 -33.23
N LEU A 178 19.68 -10.78 -31.96
CA LEU A 178 21.09 -10.67 -31.57
C LEU A 178 21.94 -11.90 -31.93
N LEU A 179 21.34 -13.09 -32.01
CA LEU A 179 22.06 -14.30 -32.43
C LEU A 179 22.15 -14.41 -33.96
N PHE A 180 21.33 -13.66 -34.71
CA PHE A 180 21.44 -13.52 -36.16
C PHE A 180 22.38 -12.38 -36.61
N GLU A 181 22.90 -11.57 -35.68
CA GLU A 181 23.95 -10.59 -35.94
C GLU A 181 25.25 -11.30 -36.38
N PRO A 182 25.74 -11.06 -37.61
CA PRO A 182 26.87 -11.81 -38.18
C PRO A 182 28.20 -11.60 -37.42
N GLU A 183 28.33 -10.51 -36.67
CA GLU A 183 29.53 -10.23 -35.86
C GLU A 183 29.68 -11.20 -34.67
N LEU A 184 28.58 -11.70 -34.12
CA LEU A 184 28.56 -12.70 -33.04
C LEU A 184 28.82 -14.12 -33.57
N ALA A 185 28.35 -14.43 -34.78
CA ALA A 185 28.60 -15.72 -35.44
C ALA A 185 30.08 -15.91 -35.83
N ALA A 186 30.76 -14.83 -36.25
CA ALA A 186 32.18 -14.87 -36.64
C ALA A 186 33.14 -15.16 -35.47
N SER A 187 32.70 -14.97 -34.23
CA SER A 187 33.52 -15.18 -33.02
C SER A 187 33.49 -16.65 -32.53
N GLY A 188 32.56 -17.47 -33.03
CA GLY A 188 32.41 -18.88 -32.64
C GLY A 188 33.30 -19.86 -33.40
N ASP A 189 33.76 -19.49 -34.60
CA ASP A 189 34.53 -20.39 -35.49
C ASP A 189 36.07 -20.27 -35.33
N ALA A 190 36.57 -19.34 -34.51
CA ALA A 190 38.01 -19.18 -34.28
C ALA A 190 38.62 -20.18 -33.27
N HIS A 191 37.91 -21.26 -32.92
CA HIS A 191 38.38 -22.23 -31.91
C HIS A 191 38.31 -23.71 -32.34
N LYS A 192 38.27 -24.00 -33.65
CA LYS A 192 38.24 -25.38 -34.14
C LYS A 192 39.28 -25.79 -35.18
N ASP A 193 40.29 -24.98 -35.45
CA ASP A 193 41.46 -25.41 -36.23
C ASP A 193 42.73 -25.20 -35.39
N GLY A 194 43.12 -26.23 -34.63
CA GLY A 194 44.31 -26.17 -33.79
C GLY A 194 44.59 -27.41 -32.94
N GLU A 195 44.55 -28.61 -33.53
CA GLU A 195 45.54 -29.69 -33.28
C GLU A 195 45.38 -30.85 -34.27
#